data_AF-A0A1G0TE43-F1
#
_entry.id   AF-A0A1G0TE43-F1
#
_cell.length_a   1.000
_cell.length_b   1.000
_cell.length_c   1.000
_cell.angle_alpha   90.00
_cell.angle_beta   90.00
_cell.angle_gamma   90.00
#
_symmetry.space_group_name_H-M   'P 1'
#
loop_
_entity.id
_entity.type
_entity.pdbx_description
1 polymer ?
#
loop_
_entity_poly.entity_id
_entity_poly.type
_entity_poly.pdbx_seq_one_letter_code
_entity_poly.pdbx_strand_id
1 'polypeptide(L)'
;MTKLILVLISLITFSTFAGNNKGDKVNDYAVASLIMGINSNNFGLRTSAAYMLGELKCEKGVIPLMRMLKSENREDARIVAALALFKIGNAKGIFAIKQAIKFDQSERVRRLCTNFYHAYSEKSTVIELLAHR
;
A
#
# COMPACT_ATOMS: atom_id res chain seq x y z
N MET A 1 26.48 -41.94 24.92
CA MET A 1 25.72 -41.97 23.65
C MET A 1 24.73 -40.83 23.47
N THR A 2 24.36 -40.06 24.50
CA THR A 2 23.45 -38.90 24.38
C THR A 2 24.11 -37.56 24.01
N LYS A 3 25.44 -37.44 24.10
CA LYS A 3 26.18 -36.21 23.69
C LYS A 3 26.62 -36.19 22.22
N LEU A 4 26.52 -37.31 21.48
CA LEU A 4 26.93 -37.39 20.07
C LEU A 4 25.78 -37.09 19.09
N ILE A 5 24.52 -37.28 19.53
CA ILE A 5 23.32 -37.02 18.70
C ILE A 5 23.01 -35.51 18.58
N LEU A 6 23.44 -34.69 19.55
CA LEU A 6 23.20 -33.24 19.52
C LEU A 6 24.10 -32.47 18.53
N VAL A 7 25.21 -33.05 18.06
CA VAL A 7 26.14 -32.37 17.14
C VAL A 7 25.70 -32.50 15.67
N LEU A 8 24.85 -33.47 15.33
CA LEU A 8 24.41 -33.67 13.94
C LEU A 8 23.24 -32.77 13.49
N ILE A 9 22.45 -32.19 14.41
CA ILE A 9 21.28 -31.36 14.04
C ILE A 9 21.64 -29.87 13.86
N SER A 10 22.80 -29.41 14.35
CA SER A 10 23.23 -28.01 14.16
C SER A 10 23.86 -27.70 12.80
N LEU A 11 24.05 -28.70 11.93
CA LEU A 11 24.70 -28.53 10.61
C LEU A 11 23.72 -28.21 9.46
N ILE A 12 22.41 -28.13 9.71
CA ILE A 12 21.40 -27.89 8.66
C ILE A 12 20.92 -26.43 8.59
N THR A 13 21.29 -25.55 9.54
CA THR A 13 20.92 -24.11 9.46
C THR A 13 22.02 -23.20 8.91
N PHE A 14 23.11 -23.76 8.37
CA PHE A 14 24.28 -22.99 7.93
C PHE A 14 24.46 -22.85 6.40
N SER A 15 23.43 -23.11 5.61
CA SER A 15 23.31 -22.46 4.30
C SER A 15 22.42 -21.23 4.47
N THR A 16 22.97 -20.19 5.11
CA THR A 16 22.49 -18.84 4.85
C THR A 16 22.45 -18.67 3.35
N PHE A 17 21.23 -18.54 2.84
CA PHE A 17 20.89 -18.10 1.51
C PHE A 17 21.76 -16.89 1.17
N ALA A 18 22.87 -17.14 0.48
CA ALA A 18 23.59 -16.14 -0.28
C ALA A 18 22.78 -15.87 -1.56
N GLY A 19 21.52 -15.44 -1.38
CA GLY A 19 20.75 -14.81 -2.43
C GLY A 19 21.33 -13.43 -2.64
N ASN A 20 22.08 -13.28 -3.70
CA ASN A 20 22.67 -12.05 -4.17
C ASN A 20 21.55 -11.04 -4.49
N ASN A 21 21.12 -10.28 -3.48
CA ASN A 21 19.87 -9.54 -3.53
C ASN A 21 20.03 -8.11 -4.11
N LYS A 22 20.63 -8.01 -5.29
CA LYS A 22 20.69 -6.73 -6.03
C LYS A 22 19.30 -6.29 -6.50
N GLY A 23 18.40 -7.24 -6.81
CA GLY A 23 17.03 -6.98 -7.22
C GLY A 23 16.17 -6.33 -6.12
N ASP A 24 16.20 -6.87 -4.89
CA ASP A 24 15.37 -6.35 -3.80
C ASP A 24 15.81 -4.95 -3.35
N LYS A 25 17.12 -4.65 -3.38
CA LYS A 25 17.62 -3.31 -3.04
C LYS A 25 17.16 -2.26 -4.05
N VAL A 26 17.14 -2.59 -5.35
CA VAL A 26 16.66 -1.68 -6.41
C VAL A 26 15.17 -1.37 -6.22
N ASN A 27 14.37 -2.36 -5.81
CA ASN A 27 12.96 -2.16 -5.49
C ASN A 27 12.79 -1.21 -4.27
N ASP A 28 13.58 -1.39 -3.22
CA ASP A 28 13.51 -0.52 -2.04
C ASP A 28 13.89 0.95 -2.35
N TYR A 29 14.90 1.21 -3.20
CA TYR A 29 15.22 2.57 -3.63
C TYR A 29 14.12 3.19 -4.50
N ALA A 30 13.50 2.41 -5.38
CA ALA A 30 12.38 2.87 -6.18
C ALA A 30 11.18 3.26 -5.30
N VAL A 31 10.82 2.42 -4.33
CA VAL A 31 9.75 2.71 -3.36
C VAL A 31 10.08 3.95 -2.53
N ALA A 32 11.31 4.08 -2.04
CA ALA A 32 11.75 5.27 -1.30
C ALA A 32 11.60 6.54 -2.16
N SER A 33 11.99 6.47 -3.44
CA SER A 33 11.88 7.58 -4.37
C SER A 33 10.43 7.98 -4.64
N LEU A 34 9.51 7.02 -4.73
CA LEU A 34 8.08 7.28 -4.86
C LEU A 34 7.50 7.91 -3.58
N ILE A 35 7.89 7.43 -2.41
CA ILE A 35 7.46 8.02 -1.13
C ILE A 35 7.97 9.47 -1.00
N MET A 36 9.20 9.75 -1.43
CA MET A 36 9.70 11.13 -1.53
C MET A 36 8.90 11.95 -2.55
N GLY A 37 8.59 11.36 -3.71
CA GLY A 37 7.81 11.98 -4.78
C GLY A 37 6.44 12.48 -4.33
N ILE A 38 5.74 11.75 -3.44
CA ILE A 38 4.47 12.19 -2.82
C ILE A 38 4.60 13.56 -2.11
N ASN A 39 5.78 13.93 -1.63
CA ASN A 39 6.00 15.21 -0.95
C ASN A 39 6.64 16.28 -1.86
N SER A 40 6.71 16.02 -3.17
CA SER A 40 7.28 16.98 -4.13
C SER A 40 6.41 18.23 -4.26
N ASN A 41 7.06 19.38 -4.44
CA ASN A 41 6.39 20.63 -4.81
C ASN A 41 5.80 20.58 -6.23
N ASN A 42 6.36 19.73 -7.11
CA ASN A 42 5.82 19.51 -8.44
C ASN A 42 4.54 18.66 -8.35
N PHE A 43 3.40 19.25 -8.72
CA PHE A 43 2.09 18.60 -8.67
C PHE A 43 2.04 17.31 -9.49
N GLY A 44 2.61 17.31 -10.70
CA GLY A 44 2.64 16.13 -11.56
C GLY A 44 3.45 14.99 -10.95
N LEU A 45 4.65 15.29 -10.44
CA LEU A 45 5.48 14.27 -9.78
C LEU A 45 4.79 13.70 -8.54
N ARG A 46 4.13 14.55 -7.75
CA ARG A 46 3.38 14.16 -6.56
C ARG A 46 2.24 13.19 -6.86
N THR A 47 1.41 13.50 -7.86
CA THR A 47 0.28 12.64 -8.23
C THR A 47 0.74 11.37 -8.97
N SER A 48 1.75 11.46 -9.84
CA SER A 48 2.34 10.28 -10.49
C SER A 48 2.95 9.31 -9.48
N ALA A 49 3.66 9.82 -8.48
CA ALA A 49 4.24 8.99 -7.42
C ALA A 49 3.15 8.28 -6.60
N ALA A 50 2.10 9.00 -6.22
CA ALA A 50 0.95 8.44 -5.52
C ALA A 50 0.26 7.33 -6.34
N TYR A 51 0.00 7.60 -7.62
CA TYR A 51 -0.60 6.62 -8.53
C TYR A 51 0.26 5.36 -8.66
N MET A 52 1.56 5.50 -8.85
CA MET A 52 2.49 4.37 -8.95
C MET A 52 2.57 3.53 -7.68
N LEU A 53 2.52 4.14 -6.49
CA LEU A 53 2.44 3.39 -5.23
C LEU A 53 1.17 2.53 -5.15
N GLY A 54 0.07 3.01 -5.75
CA GLY A 54 -1.17 2.25 -5.93
C GLY A 54 -1.01 1.06 -6.88
N GLU A 55 -0.43 1.28 -8.07
CA GLU A 55 -0.19 0.19 -9.05
C GLU A 55 0.69 -0.91 -8.48
N LEU A 56 1.74 -0.53 -7.74
CA LEU A 56 2.67 -1.46 -7.10
C LEU A 56 2.10 -2.13 -5.85
N LYS A 57 0.88 -1.75 -5.42
CA LYS A 57 0.26 -2.19 -4.16
C LYS A 57 1.22 -2.05 -2.96
N CYS A 58 1.94 -0.92 -2.92
CA CYS A 58 3.01 -0.73 -1.96
C CYS A 58 2.48 -0.39 -0.56
N GLU A 59 2.53 -1.35 0.36
CA GLU A 59 2.12 -1.18 1.76
C GLU A 59 2.86 -0.05 2.49
N LYS A 60 4.15 0.17 2.18
CA LYS A 60 4.95 1.28 2.74
C LYS A 60 4.37 2.66 2.36
N GLY A 61 3.61 2.74 1.26
CA GLY A 61 2.97 3.96 0.77
C GLY A 61 1.66 4.33 1.48
N VAL A 62 1.07 3.45 2.28
CA VAL A 62 -0.27 3.66 2.88
C VAL A 62 -0.32 4.92 3.74
N ILE A 63 0.62 5.11 4.67
CA ILE A 63 0.63 6.27 5.56
C ILE A 63 0.87 7.60 4.80
N PRO A 64 1.86 7.69 3.88
CA PRO A 64 2.00 8.86 3.00
C PRO A 64 0.73 9.19 2.20
N LEU A 65 0.08 8.19 1.61
CA LEU A 65 -1.14 8.36 0.82
C LEU A 65 -2.33 8.80 1.69
N MET A 66 -2.48 8.26 2.91
CA MET A 66 -3.49 8.72 3.87
C MET A 66 -3.30 10.20 4.22
N ARG A 67 -2.06 10.66 4.39
CA ARG A 67 -1.77 12.09 4.62
C ARG A 67 -2.17 12.93 3.41
N MET A 68 -1.80 12.51 2.20
CA MET A 68 -2.16 13.18 0.96
C MET A 68 -3.68 13.28 0.79
N LEU A 69 -4.43 12.22 1.07
CA LEU A 69 -5.89 12.22 1.05
C LEU A 69 -6.49 13.20 2.09
N LYS A 70 -5.83 13.42 3.22
CA LYS A 70 -6.36 14.29 4.28
C LYS A 70 -6.04 15.77 4.09
N SER A 71 -4.81 16.09 3.66
CA SER A 71 -4.26 17.46 3.79
C SER A 71 -3.97 18.16 2.48
N GLU A 72 -4.10 17.49 1.33
CA GLU A 72 -3.79 18.13 0.06
C GLU A 72 -4.88 19.11 -0.38
N ASN A 73 -4.48 20.29 -0.84
CA ASN A 73 -5.42 21.36 -1.20
C ASN A 73 -6.24 21.00 -2.46
N ARG A 74 -5.59 20.40 -3.46
CA ARG A 74 -6.22 20.06 -4.75
C ARG A 74 -7.00 18.76 -4.66
N GLU A 75 -8.28 18.81 -5.02
CA GLU A 75 -9.15 17.62 -5.01
C GLU A 75 -8.63 16.49 -5.91
N ASP A 76 -8.04 16.82 -7.08
CA ASP A 76 -7.45 15.84 -7.99
C ASP A 76 -6.40 14.96 -7.29
N ALA A 77 -5.55 15.57 -6.47
CA ALA A 77 -4.52 14.85 -5.75
C ALA A 77 -5.11 13.99 -4.62
N ARG A 78 -6.13 14.49 -3.91
CA ARG A 78 -6.86 13.67 -2.92
C ARG A 78 -7.54 12.47 -3.58
N ILE A 79 -8.13 12.64 -4.76
CA ILE A 79 -8.74 11.55 -5.55
C ILE A 79 -7.70 10.50 -5.95
N VAL A 80 -6.53 10.93 -6.44
CA VAL A 80 -5.44 10.00 -6.79
C VAL A 80 -4.96 9.23 -5.55
N ALA A 81 -4.84 9.89 -4.40
CA ALA A 81 -4.47 9.22 -3.15
C ALA A 81 -5.53 8.18 -2.74
N ALA A 82 -6.82 8.52 -2.82
CA ALA A 82 -7.90 7.57 -2.55
C ALA A 82 -7.89 6.37 -3.50
N LEU A 83 -7.67 6.60 -4.80
CA LEU A 83 -7.53 5.55 -5.80
C LEU A 83 -6.36 4.61 -5.46
N ALA A 84 -5.21 5.17 -5.11
CA ALA A 84 -4.04 4.40 -4.75
C ALA A 84 -4.27 3.55 -3.48
N LEU A 85 -4.87 4.13 -2.44
CA LEU A 85 -5.25 3.39 -1.21
C LEU A 85 -6.23 2.25 -1.51
N PHE A 86 -7.20 2.48 -2.40
CA PHE A 86 -8.13 1.45 -2.86
C PHE A 86 -7.41 0.31 -3.58
N LYS A 87 -6.47 0.62 -4.49
CA LYS A 87 -5.69 -0.38 -5.22
C LYS A 87 -4.79 -1.21 -4.30
N ILE A 88 -4.20 -0.59 -3.28
CA ILE A 88 -3.41 -1.29 -2.26
C ILE A 88 -4.32 -2.23 -1.45
N GLY A 89 -5.52 -1.78 -1.06
CA GLY A 89 -6.49 -2.61 -0.33
C GLY A 89 -6.17 -2.81 1.15
N ASN A 90 -5.19 -2.08 1.69
CA ASN A 90 -4.85 -2.10 3.11
C ASN A 90 -6.01 -1.55 3.96
N ALA A 91 -6.35 -2.23 5.05
CA ALA A 91 -7.47 -1.87 5.92
C ALA A 91 -7.41 -0.42 6.46
N LYS A 92 -6.21 0.10 6.79
CA LYS A 92 -6.04 1.50 7.22
C LYS A 92 -6.33 2.48 6.09
N GLY A 93 -5.91 2.13 4.87
CA GLY A 93 -6.20 2.90 3.66
C GLY A 93 -7.69 2.95 3.35
N ILE A 94 -8.37 1.79 3.41
CA ILE A 94 -9.82 1.71 3.22
C ILE A 94 -10.58 2.49 4.30
N PHE A 95 -10.11 2.42 5.56
CA PHE A 95 -10.66 3.26 6.63
C PHE A 95 -10.50 4.75 6.31
N ALA A 96 -9.35 5.20 5.81
CA ALA A 96 -9.15 6.59 5.41
C ALA A 96 -10.09 7.02 4.27
N ILE A 97 -10.32 6.16 3.26
CA ILE A 97 -11.32 6.39 2.21
C ILE A 97 -12.70 6.58 2.84
N LYS A 98 -13.09 5.72 3.79
CA LYS A 98 -14.37 5.83 4.50
C LYS A 98 -14.51 7.14 5.30
N GLN A 99 -13.42 7.64 5.86
CA GLN A 99 -13.40 8.95 6.52
C GLN A 99 -13.57 10.08 5.50
N ALA A 100 -12.90 10.02 4.35
CA ALA A 100 -13.03 11.02 3.29
C ALA A 100 -14.47 11.12 2.75
N ILE A 101 -15.20 10.00 2.66
CA ILE A 101 -16.64 10.01 2.30
C ILE A 101 -17.46 10.93 3.22
N LYS A 102 -17.14 10.96 4.52
CA LYS A 102 -17.91 11.71 5.52
C LYS A 102 -17.45 13.15 5.66
N PHE A 103 -16.14 13.39 5.53
CA PHE A 103 -15.51 14.61 6.04
C PHE A 103 -14.75 15.42 4.99
N ASP A 104 -14.53 14.90 3.77
CA ASP A 104 -13.91 15.71 2.72
C ASP A 104 -14.85 16.84 2.29
N GLN A 105 -14.29 18.03 2.10
CA GLN A 105 -15.05 19.23 1.75
C GLN A 105 -15.55 19.17 0.29
N SER A 106 -14.80 18.52 -0.60
CA SER A 106 -15.19 18.38 -2.00
C SER A 106 -16.19 17.25 -2.18
N GLU A 107 -17.36 17.57 -2.75
CA GLU A 107 -18.36 16.58 -3.14
C GLU A 107 -17.80 15.56 -4.15
N ARG A 108 -16.95 16.02 -5.07
CA ARG A 108 -16.29 15.15 -6.04
C ARG A 108 -15.43 14.09 -5.37
N VAL A 109 -14.65 14.49 -4.34
CA VAL A 109 -13.83 13.54 -3.57
C VAL A 109 -14.70 12.56 -2.82
N ARG A 110 -15.75 13.02 -2.13
CA ARG A 110 -16.69 12.15 -1.40
C ARG A 110 -17.30 11.10 -2.33
N ARG A 111 -17.83 11.52 -3.49
CA ARG A 111 -18.47 10.63 -4.47
C ARG A 111 -17.51 9.55 -4.99
N LEU A 112 -16.28 9.93 -5.35
CA LEU A 112 -15.30 8.95 -5.85
C LEU A 112 -14.81 8.00 -4.75
N CYS A 113 -14.62 8.50 -3.52
CA CYS A 113 -14.30 7.65 -2.38
C CYS A 113 -15.42 6.63 -2.09
N THR A 114 -16.69 7.04 -2.25
CA THR A 114 -17.84 6.13 -2.15
C THR A 114 -17.76 5.01 -3.18
N ASN A 115 -17.49 5.34 -4.46
CA ASN A 115 -17.33 4.33 -5.51
C ASN A 115 -16.19 3.35 -5.19
N PHE A 116 -15.03 3.86 -4.75
CA PHE A 116 -13.89 3.02 -4.38
C PHE A 116 -14.20 2.11 -3.18
N TYR A 117 -14.92 2.62 -2.17
CA TYR A 117 -15.30 1.83 -1.00
C TYR A 117 -16.34 0.74 -1.33
N HIS A 118 -17.29 1.02 -2.23
CA HIS A 118 -18.25 0.02 -2.70
C HIS A 118 -17.57 -1.09 -3.50
N ALA A 119 -16.73 -0.73 -4.49
CA ALA A 119 -15.92 -1.70 -5.22
C ALA A 119 -15.01 -2.51 -4.28
N TYR A 120 -14.48 -1.83 -3.24
CA TYR A 120 -13.99 -2.37 -1.98
C TYR A 120 -14.74 -3.61 -1.48
N SER A 121 -15.91 -3.27 -0.98
CA SER A 121 -16.77 -4.13 -0.17
C SER A 121 -17.30 -5.29 -0.99
N GLU A 122 -17.74 -5.05 -2.22
CA GLU A 122 -18.23 -6.09 -3.13
C GLU A 122 -17.17 -7.16 -3.37
N LYS A 123 -15.92 -6.75 -3.64
CA LYS A 123 -14.82 -7.68 -3.84
C LYS A 123 -14.49 -8.49 -2.58
N SER A 124 -14.49 -7.86 -1.41
CA SER A 124 -14.22 -8.54 -0.13
C SER A 124 -15.27 -9.61 0.17
N THR A 125 -16.56 -9.28 0.00
CA THR A 125 -17.67 -10.20 0.23
C THR A 125 -17.59 -11.43 -0.66
N VAL A 126 -17.23 -11.26 -1.95
CA VAL A 126 -17.08 -12.40 -2.87
C VAL A 126 -15.94 -13.32 -2.43
N ILE A 127 -14.80 -12.78 -1.98
CA ILE A 127 -13.66 -13.59 -1.51
C ILE A 127 -14.04 -14.40 -0.27
N GLU A 128 -14.74 -13.80 0.69
CA GLU A 128 -15.20 -14.50 1.90
C GLU A 128 -16.17 -15.64 1.56
N LEU A 129 -17.12 -15.41 0.65
CA LEU A 129 -18.06 -16.45 0.20
C LEU A 129 -17.37 -17.63 -0.50
N LEU A 130 -16.26 -17.37 -1.21
CA LEU A 130 -15.49 -18.42 -1.88
C LEU A 130 -14.56 -19.19 -0.93
N ALA A 131 -14.11 -18.57 0.17
CA ALA A 131 -13.24 -19.21 1.15
C ALA A 131 -13.96 -20.22 2.07
N HIS A 132 -15.29 -20.19 2.11
CA HIS A 132 -16.14 -21.06 2.93
C HIS A 132 -16.84 -22.19 2.14
N ARG A 133 -16.42 -22.46 0.90
CA ARG A 133 -16.84 -23.62 0.09
C ARG A 133 -15.73 -24.65 0.02
#